data_AF-T2J420-F1
#
_entry.id   AF-T2J420-F1
#
_cell.length_a   1.000
_cell.length_b   1.000
_cell.length_c   1.000
_cell.angle_alpha   90.00
_cell.angle_beta   90.00
_cell.angle_gamma   90.00
#
_symmetry.space_group_name_H-M   'P 1'
#
loop_
_entity.id
_entity.type
_entity.pdbx_description
1 polymer ?
#
loop_
_entity_poly.entity_id
_entity_poly.type
_entity_poly.pdbx_seq_one_letter_code
_entity_poly.pdbx_strand_id
1 'polypeptide(L)' 'MLKQLTNVIVAVMMAFWIGAIAIFSIQNITGVSLKFLFWESIELPIGVLLSFCLGGGLIVGSFLPFLLKPSRRIRKQR' A
#
# COMPACT_ATOMS: atom_id res chain seq x y z
N MET A 1 -15.44 -16.62 13.56
CA MET A 1 -14.08 -16.39 14.13
C MET A 1 -13.04 -16.00 13.09
N LEU A 2 -12.81 -16.78 12.02
CA LEU A 2 -11.72 -16.50 11.06
C LEU A 2 -11.74 -15.09 10.46
N LYS A 3 -12.91 -14.57 10.04
CA LYS A 3 -13.04 -13.19 9.52
C LYS A 3 -12.62 -12.12 10.53
N GLN A 4 -12.93 -12.32 11.82
CA GLN A 4 -12.55 -11.38 12.88
C GLN A 4 -11.02 -11.40 13.07
N LEU A 5 -10.41 -12.60 13.07
CA LEU A 5 -8.96 -12.74 13.13
C LEU A 5 -8.28 -12.08 11.92
N THR A 6 -8.80 -12.26 10.70
CA THR A 6 -8.30 -11.58 9.50
C THR A 6 -8.35 -10.06 9.65
N ASN A 7 -9.47 -9.51 10.13
CA ASN A 7 -9.61 -8.07 10.33
C ASN A 7 -8.59 -7.55 11.35
N VAL A 8 -8.38 -8.26 12.45
CA VAL A 8 -7.37 -7.89 13.47
C VAL A 8 -5.97 -7.93 12.87
N ILE A 9 -5.61 -8.98 12.13
CA ILE A 9 -4.29 -9.09 11.48
C ILE A 9 -4.06 -7.91 10.52
N VAL A 10 -5.05 -7.61 9.66
CA VAL A 10 -4.95 -6.48 8.73
C VAL A 10 -4.81 -5.16 9.48
N ALA A 11 -5.57 -4.95 10.56
CA ALA A 11 -5.48 -3.74 11.37
C ALA A 11 -4.10 -3.58 12.03
N VAL A 12 -3.53 -4.66 12.60
CA VAL A 12 -2.18 -4.64 13.18
C VAL A 12 -1.13 -4.36 12.12
N MET A 13 -1.22 -5.00 10.94
CA MET A 13 -0.31 -4.73 9.82
C MET A 13 -0.38 -3.27 9.39
N MET A 14 -1.58 -2.71 9.26
CA MET A 14 -1.78 -1.31 8.89
C MET A 14 -1.22 -0.34 9.94
N ALA A 15 -1.49 -0.59 11.23
CA ALA A 15 -0.95 0.22 12.32
C ALA A 15 0.60 0.17 12.33
N PHE A 16 1.18 -1.01 12.11
CA PHE A 16 2.62 -1.18 12.01
C PHE A 16 3.20 -0.39 10.85
N TRP A 17 2.63 -0.48 9.64
CA TRP A 17 3.10 0.27 8.48
C TRP A 17 3.01 1.78 8.67
N ILE A 18 1.90 2.29 9.21
CA ILE A 18 1.72 3.71 9.48
C ILE A 18 2.75 4.19 10.51
N GLY A 19 2.92 3.45 11.61
CA GLY A 19 3.90 3.77 12.64
C GLY A 19 5.34 3.75 12.10
N ALA A 20 5.70 2.72 11.33
CA ALA A 20 7.02 2.59 10.73
C ALA A 20 7.33 3.77 9.79
N ILE A 21 6.39 4.14 8.90
CA ILE A 21 6.55 5.26 7.97
C ILE A 21 6.67 6.58 8.75
N ALA A 22 5.86 6.79 9.79
CA ALA A 22 5.91 8.01 10.60
C ALA A 22 7.26 8.16 11.31
N ILE A 23 7.73 7.10 11.99
CA ILE A 23 9.02 7.09 12.68
C ILE A 23 10.16 7.31 11.69
N PHE A 24 10.17 6.57 10.58
CA PHE A 24 11.20 6.68 9.55
C PHE A 24 11.21 8.07 8.90
N SER A 25 10.04 8.64 8.63
CA SER A 25 9.92 10.00 8.08
C SER A 25 10.46 11.06 9.02
N ILE A 26 10.21 10.95 10.33
CA ILE A 26 10.69 11.94 11.32
C ILE A 26 12.20 11.81 11.51
N GLN A 27 12.73 10.58 11.45
CA GLN A 27 14.17 10.34 11.59
C GLN A 27 14.95 10.67 10.31
N ASN A 28 14.29 10.71 9.17
CA ASN A 28 14.90 10.89 7.86
C ASN A 28 14.25 12.07 7.11
N ILE A 29 14.42 13.29 7.64
CA ILE A 29 13.86 14.54 7.08
C ILE A 29 14.66 15.01 5.83
N THR A 30 15.42 14.13 5.20
CA THR A 30 16.14 14.45 3.98
C THR A 30 15.19 14.53 2.80
N GLY A 31 15.38 15.53 1.95
CA GLY A 31 14.74 15.59 0.64
C GLY A 31 15.24 14.43 -0.22
N VAL A 32 14.33 13.67 -0.82
CA VAL A 32 14.66 12.66 -1.82
C VAL A 32 14.11 13.06 -3.16
N SER A 33 14.90 12.81 -4.20
CA SER A 33 14.56 13.09 -5.58
C SER A 33 14.32 11.79 -6.32
N LEU A 34 13.18 11.67 -7.01
CA LEU A 34 12.88 10.53 -7.87
C LEU A 34 13.53 10.76 -9.23
N LYS A 35 14.56 9.98 -9.53
CA LYS A 35 15.21 9.95 -10.84
C LYS A 35 14.58 8.86 -11.71
N PHE A 36 13.95 9.30 -12.79
CA PHE A 36 13.53 8.47 -13.91
C PHE A 36 14.56 8.55 -15.05
N LEU A 37 14.40 7.74 -16.09
CA LEU A 37 15.39 7.61 -17.18
C LEU A 37 15.83 8.94 -17.81
N PHE A 38 14.92 9.92 -17.92
CA PHE A 38 15.18 11.25 -18.51
C PHE A 38 14.76 12.41 -17.61
N TRP A 39 14.20 12.15 -16.44
CA TRP A 39 13.54 13.17 -15.63
C TRP A 39 13.92 13.04 -14.16
N GLU A 40 14.15 14.16 -13.50
CA GLU A 40 14.36 14.23 -12.06
C GLU A 40 13.20 14.99 -11.40
N SER A 41 12.56 14.40 -10.39
CA SER A 41 11.50 15.09 -9.66
C SER A 41 12.06 16.20 -8.77
N ILE A 42 11.18 17.05 -8.27
CA ILE A 42 11.54 17.92 -7.15
C ILE A 42 11.88 17.08 -5.92
N GLU A 43 12.68 17.65 -5.01
CA GLU A 43 12.95 17.02 -3.72
C GLU A 43 11.65 16.96 -2.90
N LEU A 44 11.27 15.74 -2.55
CA LEU A 44 10.12 15.47 -1.69
C LEU A 44 10.60 14.89 -0.37
N PRO A 45 10.00 15.25 0.76
CA PRO A 45 10.29 14.58 2.03
C PRO A 45 9.96 13.09 1.91
N ILE A 46 10.83 12.22 2.44
CA ILE A 46 10.68 10.77 2.27
C ILE A 46 9.36 10.24 2.82
N GLY A 47 8.82 10.86 3.88
CA GLY A 47 7.51 10.51 4.43
C GLY A 47 6.35 10.84 3.50
N VAL A 48 6.43 11.95 2.76
CA VAL A 48 5.42 12.30 1.75
C VAL A 48 5.44 11.25 0.64
N LEU A 49 6.63 10.87 0.19
CA LEU A 49 6.77 9.82 -0.83
C LEU A 49 6.23 8.46 -0.34
N LEU A 50 6.62 8.02 0.86
CA LEU A 50 6.18 6.74 1.43
C LEU A 50 4.68 6.69 1.68
N SER A 51 4.08 7.77 2.19
CA SER A 51 2.64 7.86 2.40
C SER A 51 1.87 7.82 1.08
N PHE A 52 2.40 8.47 0.03
CA PHE A 52 1.84 8.40 -1.31
C PHE A 52 1.90 6.98 -1.89
N CYS A 53 3.02 6.28 -1.73
CA CYS A 53 3.17 4.89 -2.17
C CYS A 53 2.23 3.94 -1.41
N LEU A 54 2.13 4.05 -0.08
CA LEU A 54 1.24 3.21 0.72
C LEU A 54 -0.23 3.47 0.35
N GLY A 55 -0.65 4.73 0.31
CA GLY A 55 -2.01 5.12 -0.05
C GLY A 55 -2.38 4.71 -1.47
N GLY A 56 -1.50 5.02 -2.44
CA GLY A 56 -1.68 4.63 -3.83
C GLY A 56 -1.75 3.11 -4.01
N GLY A 57 -0.87 2.37 -3.34
CA GLY A 57 -0.88 0.90 -3.35
C GLY A 57 -2.17 0.30 -2.81
N LEU A 58 -2.72 0.85 -1.72
CA LEU A 58 -3.99 0.42 -1.15
C LEU A 58 -5.17 0.73 -2.06
N ILE A 59 -5.19 1.92 -2.66
CA ILE A 59 -6.24 2.33 -3.61
C ILE A 59 -6.20 1.40 -4.82
N VAL A 60 -5.05 1.26 -5.50
CA VAL A 60 -4.90 0.38 -6.65
C VAL A 60 -5.20 -1.08 -6.28
N GLY A 61 -4.74 -1.55 -5.12
CA GLY A 61 -5.02 -2.89 -4.61
C GLY A 61 -6.51 -3.15 -4.40
N SER A 62 -7.28 -2.14 -3.97
CA SER A 62 -8.73 -2.24 -3.81
C SER A 62 -9.48 -2.41 -5.14
N PHE A 63 -8.94 -1.88 -6.23
CA PHE A 63 -9.49 -2.03 -7.58
C PHE A 63 -9.03 -3.32 -8.29
N LEU A 64 -7.97 -3.96 -7.82
CA LEU A 64 -7.45 -5.20 -8.39
C LEU A 64 -8.49 -6.33 -8.56
N PRO A 65 -9.39 -6.64 -7.61
CA PRO A 65 -10.42 -7.66 -7.81
C PRO A 65 -11.48 -7.29 -8.86
N PHE A 66 -11.65 -6.00 -9.16
CA PHE A 66 -12.55 -5.56 -10.24
C PHE A 66 -11.93 -5.85 -11.62
N LEU A 67 -10.61 -5.69 -11.75
CA LEU A 67 -9.85 -5.96 -12.96
C LEU A 67 -9.61 -7.46 -13.17
N LEU A 68 -9.25 -8.17 -12.10
CA LEU A 68 -9.01 -9.61 -12.09
C LEU A 68 -10.26 -10.34 -11.63
N LYS A 69 -11.37 -10.28 -12.38
CA LYS A 69 -12.52 -11.18 -12.13
C LYS A 69 -12.05 -12.63 -12.28
N PRO A 70 -11.98 -13.43 -11.20
CA PRO A 70 -11.79 -14.86 -11.37
C PRO A 70 -13.08 -15.39 -11.99
N SER A 71 -12.99 -15.98 -13.18
CA SER A 71 -14.09 -16.71 -13.78
C SER A 71 -14.62 -17.71 -12.75
N ARG A 72 -15.81 -17.44 -12.20
CA ARG A 72 -16.46 -18.35 -11.26
C ARG A 72 -16.68 -19.65 -12.03
N ARG A 73 -15.81 -20.64 -11.82
CA ARG A 73 -16.10 -22.02 -12.20
C ARG A 73 -17.38 -22.40 -11.47
N ILE A 74 -18.49 -22.36 -12.20
CA ILE A 74 -19.75 -22.98 -11.81
C ILE A 74 -19.42 -24.45 -11.61
N ARG A 75 -19.20 -24.84 -10.35
CA ARG A 75 -19.04 -26.25 -9.97
C ARG A 75 -20.43 -26.86 -10.12
N LYS A 76 -20.69 -27.35 -11.32
CA LYS A 76 -21.87 -28.12 -11.71
C LYS A 76 -22.00 -29.28 -10.71
N GLN A 77 -22.96 -29.17 -9.80
CA GLN A 77 -23.40 -30.30 -8.99
C GLN A 77 -23.88 -31.39 -9.96
N ARG A 78 -23.22 -32.54 -9.92
CA ARG A 78 -23.80 -33.84 -10.22
C ARG A 78 -23.42 -34.76 -9.09
#